data_AF-A0AA42PA49-F1
#
_entry.id   AF-A0AA42PA49-F1
#
_cell.length_a   1.000
_cell.length_b   1.000
_cell.length_c   1.000
_cell.angle_alpha   90.00
_cell.angle_beta   90.00
_cell.angle_gamma   90.00
#
_symmetry.space_group_name_H-M   'P 1'
#
loop_
_entity.id
_entity.type
_entity.pdbx_description
1 polymer ?
#
loop_
_entity_poly.entity_id
_entity_poly.type
_entity_poly.pdbx_seq_one_letter_code
_entity_poly.pdbx_strand_id
1 'polypeptide(L)'
;MSALTLEQFQRALPDKVKKSVNQELVDSINKTIGDPDLHEAYRDNLLSYTKVMADGRFKIQNYIDAVKYVSHKLLGCSNIDAYMKTFPDKYNRFVQQGVTPKDIASYVTAYNKSKLVNLIFEQTLVPHYVLNQDLYQKALNVQAELMVSANSEKVRCDAANSLLTHLKMPETQKVELEIGMKEDSSIQALRETTLALARQQRLMLEAGAMNAQEVAHSRLAIEVEGERLN
;
A
#
# COMPACT_ATOMS: atom_id res chain seq x y z
N MET A 1 18.13 18.59 -8.52
CA MET A 1 17.51 17.25 -8.60
C MET A 1 17.83 16.50 -7.31
N SER A 2 16.82 16.14 -6.51
CA SER A 2 17.07 15.41 -5.26
C SER A 2 17.12 13.92 -5.55
N ALA A 3 18.32 13.35 -5.52
CA ALA A 3 18.51 11.90 -5.60
C ALA A 3 17.81 11.22 -4.42
N LEU A 4 17.28 10.01 -4.65
CA LEU A 4 16.68 9.21 -3.58
C LEU A 4 17.80 8.75 -2.63
N THR A 5 17.67 9.04 -1.34
CA THR A 5 18.61 8.57 -0.31
C THR A 5 18.14 7.26 0.31
N LEU A 6 19.09 6.47 0.82
CA LEU A 6 18.81 5.21 1.50
C LEU A 6 17.86 5.41 2.70
N GLU A 7 18.10 6.44 3.50
CA GLU A 7 17.27 6.75 4.67
C GLU A 7 15.84 7.12 4.28
N GLN A 8 15.65 7.95 3.25
CA GLN A 8 14.32 8.31 2.76
C GLN A 8 13.56 7.07 2.28
N PHE A 9 14.23 6.19 1.54
CA PHE A 9 13.60 4.98 1.04
C PHE A 9 13.30 3.97 2.16
N GLN A 10 14.21 3.79 3.12
CA GLN A 10 13.98 2.95 4.29
C GLN A 10 12.85 3.47 5.18
N ARG A 11 12.71 4.79 5.36
CA ARG A 11 11.60 5.37 6.14
C ARG A 11 10.24 5.10 5.52
N ALA A 12 10.14 5.09 4.18
CA ALA A 12 8.88 4.86 3.48
C ALA A 12 8.46 3.38 3.45
N LEU A 13 9.39 2.44 3.65
CA LEU A 13 9.14 1.01 3.57
C LEU A 13 8.65 0.39 4.90
N PRO A 14 7.85 -0.69 4.86
CA PRO A 14 7.50 -1.45 6.06
C PRO A 14 8.71 -2.13 6.72
N ASP A 15 8.72 -2.26 8.05
CA ASP A 15 9.88 -2.75 8.83
C ASP A 15 10.42 -4.12 8.37
N LYS A 16 9.52 -4.98 7.89
CA LYS A 16 9.87 -6.32 7.37
C LYS A 16 10.77 -6.28 6.13
N VAL A 17 10.70 -5.22 5.34
CA VAL A 17 11.45 -5.05 4.08
C VAL A 17 12.53 -3.98 4.15
N LYS A 18 12.58 -3.15 5.20
CA LYS A 18 13.66 -2.17 5.40
C LYS A 18 15.06 -2.81 5.38
N LYS A 19 15.19 -3.99 5.98
CA LYS A 19 16.47 -4.72 6.09
C LYS A 19 16.98 -5.30 4.76
N SER A 20 16.15 -5.38 3.72
CA SER A 20 16.55 -5.89 2.40
C SER A 20 16.99 -4.81 1.43
N VAL A 21 16.99 -3.54 1.85
CA VAL A 21 17.45 -2.41 1.05
C VAL A 21 18.89 -2.07 1.40
N ASN A 22 19.76 -2.08 0.39
CA ASN A 22 21.15 -1.66 0.49
C ASN A 22 21.43 -0.42 -0.39
N GLN A 23 22.59 0.21 -0.15
CA GLN A 23 23.02 1.39 -0.91
C GLN A 23 23.13 1.11 -2.41
N GLU A 24 23.63 -0.07 -2.79
CA GLU A 24 23.77 -0.47 -4.20
C GLU A 24 22.45 -0.46 -4.96
N LEU A 25 21.35 -0.87 -4.31
CA LEU A 25 20.02 -0.90 -4.91
C LEU A 25 19.46 0.51 -5.06
N VAL A 26 19.72 1.41 -4.11
CA VAL A 26 19.36 2.84 -4.21
C VAL A 26 20.18 3.52 -5.31
N ASP A 27 21.46 3.20 -5.43
CA ASP A 27 22.32 3.71 -6.49
C ASP A 27 21.89 3.19 -7.87
N SER A 28 21.44 1.93 -7.94
CA SER A 28 20.87 1.35 -9.17
C SER A 28 19.55 2.01 -9.55
N ILE A 29 18.69 2.31 -8.58
CA ILE A 29 17.49 3.14 -8.78
C ILE A 29 17.91 4.49 -9.35
N ASN A 30 18.83 5.20 -8.69
CA ASN A 30 19.29 6.52 -9.13
C ASN A 30 19.94 6.50 -10.54
N LYS A 31 20.65 5.42 -10.91
CA LYS A 31 21.25 5.24 -12.26
C LYS A 31 20.24 4.88 -13.34
N THR A 32 19.21 4.10 -13.00
CA THR A 32 18.16 3.69 -13.94
C THR A 32 17.31 4.89 -14.38
N ILE A 33 17.39 5.98 -13.63
CA ILE A 33 16.69 7.22 -13.88
C ILE A 33 17.56 8.17 -14.70
N GLY A 34 17.75 7.86 -15.98
CA GLY A 34 18.47 8.72 -16.92
C GLY A 34 17.67 9.90 -17.46
N ASP A 35 16.34 9.90 -17.29
CA ASP A 35 15.42 10.88 -17.88
C ASP A 35 14.92 11.87 -16.80
N PRO A 36 15.25 13.18 -16.88
CA PRO A 36 14.93 14.19 -15.88
C PRO A 36 13.46 14.27 -15.45
N ASP A 37 12.53 14.20 -16.41
CA ASP A 37 11.09 14.34 -16.15
C ASP A 37 10.49 13.05 -15.55
N LEU A 38 11.09 11.91 -15.87
CA LEU A 38 10.69 10.60 -15.36
C LEU A 38 11.19 10.39 -13.93
N HIS A 39 12.22 11.15 -13.52
CA HIS A 39 12.88 11.02 -12.23
C HIS A 39 11.99 11.36 -11.05
N GLU A 40 11.28 12.47 -11.14
CA GLU A 40 10.40 12.95 -10.08
C GLU A 40 9.18 12.03 -9.93
N ALA A 41 8.48 11.77 -11.03
CA ALA A 41 7.29 10.93 -11.02
C ALA A 41 7.59 9.50 -10.55
N TYR A 42 8.71 8.91 -10.99
CA TYR A 42 9.10 7.56 -10.58
C TYR A 42 9.51 7.48 -9.10
N ARG A 43 10.27 8.47 -8.61
CA ARG A 43 10.65 8.56 -7.19
C ARG A 43 9.42 8.68 -6.31
N ASP A 44 8.51 9.58 -6.67
CA ASP A 44 7.30 9.82 -5.89
C ASP A 44 6.38 8.59 -5.92
N ASN A 45 6.28 7.91 -7.06
CA ASN A 45 5.62 6.61 -7.20
C ASN A 45 6.23 5.54 -6.28
N LEU A 46 7.56 5.40 -6.25
CA LEU A 46 8.25 4.42 -5.40
C LEU A 46 7.99 4.62 -3.91
N LEU A 47 7.89 5.87 -3.46
CA LEU A 47 7.60 6.21 -2.06
C LEU A 47 6.10 6.10 -1.74
N SER A 48 5.23 6.35 -2.72
CA SER A 48 3.77 6.32 -2.53
C SER A 48 3.21 4.91 -2.47
N TYR A 49 3.78 3.96 -3.22
CA TYR A 49 3.24 2.59 -3.33
C TYR A 49 3.81 1.60 -2.32
N THR A 50 4.53 2.07 -1.31
CA THR A 50 5.15 1.20 -0.29
C THR A 50 4.13 0.40 0.52
N LYS A 51 2.87 0.86 0.58
CA LYS A 51 1.75 0.10 1.17
C LYS A 51 1.53 -1.26 0.51
N VAL A 52 1.81 -1.41 -0.80
CA VAL A 52 1.72 -2.71 -1.51
C VAL A 52 2.68 -3.74 -0.91
N MET A 53 3.77 -3.28 -0.30
CA MET A 53 4.79 -4.14 0.33
C MET A 53 4.46 -4.51 1.79
N ALA A 54 3.44 -3.92 2.40
CA ALA A 54 3.08 -4.15 3.81
C ALA A 54 2.69 -5.61 4.10
N ASP A 55 2.06 -6.27 3.13
CA ASP A 55 1.70 -7.70 3.19
C ASP A 55 2.92 -8.64 3.22
N GLY A 56 4.12 -8.15 2.89
CA GLY A 56 5.38 -8.93 2.93
C GLY A 56 5.47 -10.07 1.90
N ARG A 57 4.54 -10.15 0.96
CA ARG A 57 4.45 -11.23 -0.04
C ARG A 57 5.38 -11.07 -1.25
N PHE A 58 5.95 -9.89 -1.44
CA PHE A 58 6.72 -9.53 -2.64
C PHE A 58 8.17 -9.21 -2.30
N LYS A 59 9.09 -9.53 -3.22
CA LYS A 59 10.51 -9.15 -3.12
C LYS A 59 10.68 -7.68 -3.49
N ILE A 60 11.61 -6.99 -2.82
CA ILE A 60 11.89 -5.57 -3.06
C ILE A 60 12.28 -5.29 -4.52
N GLN A 61 13.08 -6.16 -5.14
CA GLN A 61 13.49 -6.00 -6.54
C GLN A 61 12.28 -6.07 -7.48
N ASN A 62 11.39 -7.05 -7.27
CA ASN A 62 10.17 -7.18 -8.08
C ASN A 62 9.26 -5.95 -7.92
N TYR A 63 9.24 -5.33 -6.74
CA TYR A 63 8.48 -4.09 -6.51
C TYR A 63 9.06 -2.93 -7.31
N ILE A 64 10.38 -2.73 -7.26
CA ILE A 64 11.07 -1.68 -8.02
C ILE A 64 10.81 -1.86 -9.52
N ASP A 65 10.97 -3.08 -10.02
CA ASP A 65 10.73 -3.40 -11.42
C ASP A 65 9.26 -3.18 -11.83
N ALA A 66 8.31 -3.49 -10.94
CA ALA A 66 6.89 -3.29 -11.17
C ALA A 66 6.51 -1.80 -11.16
N VAL A 67 7.05 -0.99 -10.24
CA VAL A 67 6.84 0.47 -10.25
C VAL A 67 7.44 1.10 -11.50
N LYS A 68 8.60 0.61 -11.97
CA LYS A 68 9.22 1.09 -13.21
C LYS A 68 8.34 0.75 -14.42
N TYR A 69 7.77 -0.46 -14.45
CA TYR A 69 6.85 -0.90 -15.49
C TYR A 69 5.61 0.00 -15.55
N VAL A 70 4.97 0.20 -14.40
CA VAL A 70 3.76 1.01 -14.29
C VAL A 70 4.06 2.47 -14.65
N SER A 71 5.21 3.01 -14.26
CA SER A 71 5.59 4.38 -14.64
C SER A 71 5.71 4.55 -16.16
N HIS A 72 6.31 3.60 -16.88
CA HIS A 72 6.31 3.63 -18.35
C HIS A 72 4.91 3.47 -18.95
N LYS A 73 4.05 2.66 -18.33
CA LYS A 73 2.65 2.48 -18.73
C LYS A 73 1.81 3.76 -18.55
N LEU A 74 2.02 4.50 -17.46
CA LEU A 74 1.36 5.79 -17.21
C LEU A 74 1.78 6.87 -18.21
N LEU A 75 2.99 6.76 -18.76
CA LEU A 75 3.48 7.62 -19.84
C LEU A 75 2.96 7.20 -21.24
N GLY A 76 2.01 6.26 -21.31
CA GLY A 76 1.38 5.85 -22.58
C GLY A 76 2.13 4.77 -23.35
N CYS A 77 3.18 4.16 -22.79
CA CYS A 77 3.87 3.04 -23.47
C CYS A 77 2.95 1.82 -23.63
N SER A 78 3.11 1.09 -24.74
CA SER A 78 2.47 -0.21 -24.91
C SER A 78 2.99 -1.22 -23.88
N ASN A 79 2.28 -2.34 -23.69
CA ASN A 79 2.72 -3.36 -22.73
C ASN A 79 4.11 -3.90 -23.06
N ILE A 80 4.41 -4.03 -24.35
CA ILE A 80 5.67 -4.55 -24.85
C ILE A 80 6.78 -3.52 -24.65
N ASP A 81 6.55 -2.26 -25.02
CA ASP A 81 7.56 -1.20 -24.87
C ASP A 81 7.91 -0.95 -23.40
N ALA A 82 6.89 -0.92 -22.53
CA ALA A 82 7.10 -0.82 -21.09
C ALA A 82 7.94 -1.99 -20.56
N TYR A 83 7.66 -3.22 -21.03
CA TYR A 83 8.40 -4.41 -20.60
C TYR A 83 9.85 -4.42 -21.11
N MET A 84 10.10 -3.93 -22.33
CA MET A 84 11.45 -3.79 -22.88
C MET A 84 12.26 -2.76 -22.08
N LYS A 85 11.66 -1.61 -21.74
CA LYS A 85 12.31 -0.56 -20.96
C LYS A 85 12.59 -0.98 -19.51
N THR A 86 11.74 -1.82 -18.92
CA THR A 86 11.99 -2.37 -17.59
C THR A 86 13.03 -3.47 -17.58
N PHE A 87 12.97 -4.40 -18.54
CA PHE A 87 13.80 -5.60 -18.59
C PHE A 87 14.57 -5.73 -19.92
N PRO A 88 15.48 -4.79 -20.23
CA PRO A 88 16.20 -4.79 -21.51
C PRO A 88 17.02 -6.07 -21.70
N ASP A 89 17.72 -6.54 -20.66
CA ASP A 89 18.54 -7.76 -20.72
C ASP A 89 17.70 -9.01 -20.98
N LYS A 90 16.50 -9.07 -20.38
CA LYS A 90 15.58 -10.21 -20.55
C LYS A 90 14.99 -10.24 -21.95
N TYR A 91 14.64 -9.07 -22.49
CA TYR A 91 14.19 -8.96 -23.87
C TYR A 91 15.31 -9.35 -24.85
N ASN A 92 16.54 -8.85 -24.64
CA ASN A 92 17.70 -9.22 -25.45
C ASN A 92 17.97 -10.73 -25.43
N ARG A 93 17.82 -11.39 -24.27
CA ARG A 93 17.91 -12.86 -24.17
C ARG A 93 16.83 -13.57 -24.99
N PHE A 94 15.58 -13.09 -24.97
CA PHE A 94 14.53 -13.68 -25.80
C PHE A 94 14.82 -13.54 -27.30
N VAL A 95 15.36 -12.40 -27.73
CA VAL A 95 15.79 -12.19 -29.11
C VAL A 95 16.95 -13.12 -29.48
N GLN A 96 17.97 -13.24 -28.62
CA GLN A 96 19.12 -14.14 -28.84
C GLN A 96 18.71 -15.62 -28.88
N GLN A 97 17.70 -16.01 -28.08
CA GLN A 97 17.16 -17.37 -28.05
C GLN A 97 16.18 -17.64 -29.19
N GLY A 98 15.89 -16.67 -30.05
CA GLY A 98 14.94 -16.81 -31.16
C GLY A 98 13.50 -17.05 -30.71
N VAL A 99 13.12 -16.60 -29.51
CA VAL A 99 11.76 -16.74 -28.98
C VAL A 99 10.79 -16.01 -29.90
N THR A 100 9.67 -16.67 -30.24
CA THR A 100 8.71 -16.08 -31.17
C THR A 100 8.08 -14.81 -30.57
N PRO A 101 7.74 -13.80 -31.41
CA PRO A 101 7.08 -12.59 -30.93
C PRO A 101 5.76 -12.86 -30.18
N LYS A 102 5.06 -13.95 -30.55
CA LYS A 102 3.83 -14.40 -29.90
C LYS A 102 4.07 -14.85 -28.46
N ASP A 103 5.14 -15.61 -28.23
CA ASP A 103 5.50 -16.09 -26.89
C ASP A 103 5.99 -14.93 -26.02
N ILE A 104 6.76 -13.99 -26.59
CA ILE A 104 7.15 -12.77 -25.90
C ILE A 104 5.91 -11.99 -25.45
N ALA A 105 4.92 -11.80 -26.34
CA ALA A 105 3.66 -11.14 -25.99
C ALA A 105 2.88 -11.86 -24.87
N SER A 106 2.96 -13.20 -24.82
CA SER A 106 2.39 -14.00 -23.74
C SER A 106 3.08 -13.71 -22.39
N TYR A 107 4.41 -13.70 -22.35
CA TYR A 107 5.17 -13.35 -21.14
C TYR A 107 4.88 -11.92 -20.65
N VAL A 108 4.82 -10.97 -21.57
CA VAL A 108 4.48 -9.57 -21.27
C VAL A 108 3.07 -9.47 -20.69
N THR A 109 2.10 -10.19 -21.28
CA THR A 109 0.72 -10.21 -20.80
C THR A 109 0.61 -10.83 -19.41
N ALA A 110 1.35 -11.92 -19.17
CA ALA A 110 1.41 -12.57 -17.86
C ALA A 110 1.97 -11.64 -16.78
N TYR A 111 3.02 -10.88 -17.11
CA TYR A 111 3.60 -9.89 -16.19
C TYR A 111 2.62 -8.74 -15.90
N ASN A 112 1.98 -8.19 -16.93
CA ASN A 112 0.98 -7.13 -16.77
C ASN A 112 -0.21 -7.58 -15.91
N LYS A 113 -0.60 -8.85 -15.98
CA LYS A 113 -1.67 -9.44 -15.16
C LYS A 113 -1.20 -9.92 -13.77
N SER A 114 0.07 -9.73 -13.43
CA SER A 114 0.59 -10.18 -12.14
C SER A 114 -0.05 -9.40 -10.99
N LYS A 115 -0.24 -10.06 -9.84
CA LYS A 115 -0.87 -9.45 -8.66
C LYS A 115 -0.15 -8.17 -8.22
N LEU A 116 1.18 -8.16 -8.25
CA LEU A 116 1.98 -6.99 -7.84
C LEU A 116 1.74 -5.79 -8.76
N VAL A 117 1.75 -6.01 -10.08
CA VAL A 117 1.53 -4.94 -11.06
C VAL A 117 0.11 -4.38 -10.95
N ASN A 118 -0.90 -5.25 -10.77
CA ASN A 118 -2.28 -4.80 -10.56
C ASN A 118 -2.45 -3.99 -9.29
N LEU A 119 -1.87 -4.42 -8.16
CA LEU A 119 -1.95 -3.68 -6.89
C LEU A 119 -1.29 -2.29 -6.99
N ILE A 120 -0.20 -2.17 -7.73
CA ILE A 120 0.44 -0.87 -7.99
C ILE A 120 -0.47 -0.03 -8.89
N PHE A 121 -1.01 -0.60 -9.98
CA PHE A 121 -1.95 0.10 -10.85
C PHE A 121 -3.16 0.64 -10.10
N GLU A 122 -3.78 -0.16 -9.22
CA GLU A 122 -4.90 0.23 -8.38
C GLU A 122 -4.60 1.47 -7.53
N GLN A 123 -3.35 1.61 -7.04
CA GLN A 123 -2.92 2.79 -6.30
C GLN A 123 -2.56 3.97 -7.20
N THR A 124 -2.15 3.73 -8.45
CA THR A 124 -1.80 4.79 -9.41
C THR A 124 -3.02 5.42 -10.08
N LEU A 125 -4.12 4.67 -10.16
CA LEU A 125 -5.36 5.18 -10.68
C LEU A 125 -5.91 6.15 -9.65
N VAL A 126 -5.68 7.45 -9.86
CA VAL A 126 -6.61 8.46 -9.33
C VAL A 126 -7.98 7.97 -9.77
N PRO A 127 -8.87 7.64 -8.82
CA PRO A 127 -10.10 6.96 -9.21
C PRO A 127 -10.79 7.79 -10.28
N HIS A 128 -11.22 7.16 -11.38
CA HIS A 128 -11.79 7.90 -12.51
C HIS A 128 -12.96 8.80 -12.09
N TYR A 129 -13.61 8.49 -10.97
CA TYR A 129 -14.64 9.32 -10.34
C TYR A 129 -14.12 10.66 -9.80
N VAL A 130 -12.87 10.75 -9.33
CA VAL A 130 -12.24 11.99 -8.84
C VAL A 130 -11.88 12.91 -10.01
N LEU A 131 -11.29 12.36 -11.07
CA LEU A 131 -10.91 13.14 -12.26
C LEU A 131 -12.12 13.63 -13.06
N ASN A 132 -13.16 12.81 -13.15
CA ASN A 132 -14.40 13.13 -13.87
C ASN A 132 -15.52 13.56 -12.92
N GLN A 133 -15.17 14.09 -11.74
CA GLN A 133 -16.18 14.53 -10.77
C GLN A 133 -17.08 15.62 -11.35
N ASP A 134 -16.56 16.44 -12.26
CA ASP A 134 -17.33 17.46 -12.99
C ASP A 134 -18.33 16.83 -13.97
N LEU A 135 -17.93 15.80 -14.73
CA LEU A 135 -18.81 15.04 -15.60
C LEU A 135 -19.84 14.24 -14.82
N TYR A 136 -19.46 13.74 -13.65
CA TYR A 136 -20.36 13.08 -12.72
C TYR A 136 -21.44 14.03 -12.20
N GLN A 137 -21.06 15.24 -11.77
CA GLN A 137 -22.03 16.27 -11.37
C GLN A 137 -22.92 16.71 -12.53
N LYS A 138 -22.36 16.86 -13.74
CA LYS A 138 -23.14 17.16 -14.95
C LYS A 138 -24.13 16.04 -15.26
N ALA A 139 -23.73 14.77 -15.15
CA ALA A 139 -24.62 13.63 -15.34
C ALA A 139 -25.75 13.59 -14.30
N LEU A 140 -25.46 13.89 -13.03
CA LEU A 140 -26.48 14.04 -11.98
C LEU A 140 -27.48 15.15 -12.31
N ASN A 141 -27.01 16.30 -12.80
CA ASN A 141 -27.88 17.41 -13.18
C ASN A 141 -28.79 17.03 -14.37
N VAL A 142 -28.27 16.32 -15.37
CA VAL A 142 -29.08 15.83 -16.51
C VAL A 142 -30.12 14.81 -16.03
N GLN A 143 -29.76 13.89 -15.13
CA GLN A 143 -30.71 12.94 -14.56
C GLN A 143 -31.79 13.64 -13.72
N ALA A 144 -31.42 14.67 -12.95
CA ALA A 144 -32.37 15.48 -12.20
C ALA A 144 -33.35 16.25 -13.13
N GLU A 145 -32.86 16.75 -14.27
CA GLU A 145 -33.70 17.38 -15.28
C GLU A 145 -34.66 16.37 -15.90
N LEU A 146 -34.16 15.21 -16.36
CA LEU A 146 -34.98 14.14 -16.95
C LEU A 146 -36.04 13.61 -15.99
N MET A 147 -35.75 13.55 -14.69
CA MET A 147 -36.71 13.15 -13.66
C MET A 147 -37.94 14.07 -13.61
N VAL A 148 -37.77 15.38 -13.87
CA VAL A 148 -38.84 16.38 -13.79
C VAL A 148 -39.48 16.65 -15.15
N SER A 149 -38.69 16.73 -16.22
CA SER A 149 -39.12 17.25 -17.53
C SER A 149 -39.44 16.18 -18.58
N ALA A 150 -38.95 14.94 -18.44
CA ALA A 150 -39.11 13.93 -19.49
C ALA A 150 -40.59 13.57 -19.72
N ASN A 151 -41.02 13.29 -20.95
CA ASN A 151 -42.43 12.95 -21.24
C ASN A 151 -42.81 11.51 -20.87
N SER A 152 -41.83 10.62 -20.68
CA SER A 152 -42.06 9.21 -20.37
C SER A 152 -41.91 8.97 -18.87
N GLU A 153 -42.97 8.45 -18.23
CA GLU A 153 -42.97 8.07 -16.82
C GLU A 153 -41.87 7.04 -16.49
N LYS A 154 -41.56 6.16 -17.45
CA LYS A 154 -40.46 5.19 -17.31
C LYS A 154 -39.10 5.88 -17.22
N VAL A 155 -38.84 6.88 -18.08
CA VAL A 155 -37.59 7.65 -18.06
C VAL A 155 -37.45 8.44 -16.76
N ARG A 156 -38.57 9.02 -16.26
CA ARG A 156 -38.58 9.70 -14.96
C ARG A 156 -38.24 8.75 -13.81
N CYS A 157 -38.82 7.56 -13.81
CA CYS A 157 -38.58 6.53 -12.81
C CYS A 157 -37.12 6.03 -12.84
N ASP A 158 -36.59 5.73 -14.02
CA ASP A 158 -35.22 5.26 -14.21
C ASP A 158 -34.20 6.33 -13.77
N ALA A 159 -34.45 7.60 -14.10
CA ALA A 159 -33.63 8.74 -13.66
C ALA A 159 -33.67 8.90 -12.13
N ALA A 160 -34.87 8.83 -11.51
CA ALA A 160 -35.01 8.90 -10.06
C ALA A 160 -34.28 7.74 -9.36
N ASN A 161 -34.38 6.53 -9.88
CA ASN A 161 -33.69 5.36 -9.34
C ASN A 161 -32.16 5.46 -9.47
N SER A 162 -31.68 5.98 -10.61
CA SER A 162 -30.26 6.27 -10.83
C SER A 162 -29.72 7.26 -9.78
N LEU A 163 -30.45 8.35 -9.52
CA LEU A 163 -30.09 9.32 -8.48
C LEU A 163 -30.07 8.70 -7.08
N LEU A 164 -31.09 7.92 -6.70
CA LEU A 164 -31.16 7.27 -5.39
C LEU A 164 -30.05 6.25 -5.16
N THR A 165 -29.63 5.55 -6.22
CA THR A 165 -28.55 4.55 -6.14
C THR A 165 -27.18 5.22 -6.02
N HIS A 166 -26.94 6.29 -6.77
CA HIS A 166 -25.63 6.95 -6.85
C HIS A 166 -25.40 8.01 -5.76
N LEU A 167 -26.47 8.61 -5.23
CA LEU A 167 -26.43 9.52 -4.07
C LEU A 167 -26.73 8.80 -2.75
N LYS A 168 -26.84 7.47 -2.77
CA LYS A 168 -26.92 6.69 -1.54
C LYS A 168 -25.68 7.02 -0.72
N MET A 169 -25.88 7.31 0.57
CA MET A 169 -24.75 7.41 1.49
C MET A 169 -23.90 6.16 1.31
N PRO A 170 -22.57 6.29 1.17
CA PRO A 170 -21.72 5.13 1.03
C PRO A 170 -22.08 4.19 2.17
N GLU A 171 -22.56 3.00 1.82
CA GLU A 171 -22.69 1.95 2.83
C GLU A 171 -21.31 1.88 3.41
N THR A 172 -21.19 2.20 4.70
CA THR A 172 -19.93 2.11 5.44
C THR A 172 -19.36 0.78 5.01
N GLN A 173 -18.33 0.79 4.16
CA GLN A 173 -17.57 -0.40 3.92
C GLN A 173 -17.17 -0.74 5.34
N LYS A 174 -17.76 -1.83 5.84
CA LYS A 174 -17.17 -2.55 6.94
C LYS A 174 -15.84 -2.94 6.34
N VAL A 175 -14.88 -2.04 6.47
CA VAL A 175 -13.50 -2.41 6.53
C VAL A 175 -13.56 -3.33 7.72
N GLU A 176 -13.75 -4.62 7.46
CA GLU A 176 -13.13 -5.67 8.24
C GLU A 176 -11.64 -5.38 8.14
N LEU A 177 -11.23 -4.32 8.83
CA LEU A 177 -10.08 -4.35 9.68
C LEU A 177 -10.42 -5.51 10.61
N GLU A 178 -10.17 -6.73 10.11
CA GLU A 178 -9.45 -7.69 10.90
C GLU A 178 -8.19 -6.93 11.34
N ILE A 179 -8.35 -6.12 12.39
CA ILE A 179 -7.40 -6.06 13.46
C ILE A 179 -7.42 -7.48 14.04
N GLY A 180 -6.91 -8.45 13.27
CA GLY A 180 -6.02 -9.42 13.82
C GLY A 180 -4.91 -8.59 14.41
N MET A 181 -5.16 -8.06 15.62
CA MET A 181 -4.13 -7.80 16.59
C MET A 181 -3.44 -9.16 16.65
N LYS A 182 -2.42 -9.35 15.81
CA LYS A 182 -1.28 -10.13 16.22
C LYS A 182 -0.87 -9.41 17.48
N GLU A 183 -1.36 -9.94 18.60
CA GLU A 183 -1.08 -9.46 19.93
C GLU A 183 0.41 -9.12 19.91
N ASP A 184 0.68 -7.83 19.96
CA ASP A 184 2.02 -7.31 19.91
C ASP A 184 2.75 -8.05 21.04
N SER A 185 3.85 -8.75 20.74
CA SER A 185 4.48 -9.65 21.72
C SER A 185 4.90 -8.90 22.99
N SER A 186 4.95 -7.57 22.93
CA SER A 186 5.05 -6.64 24.04
C SER A 186 3.88 -6.74 25.02
N ILE A 187 2.62 -6.81 24.58
CA ILE A 187 1.44 -6.95 25.47
C ILE A 187 1.42 -8.33 26.13
N GLN A 188 1.76 -9.38 25.40
CA GLN A 188 1.82 -10.73 25.97
C GLN A 188 2.94 -10.84 27.02
N ALA A 189 4.12 -10.28 26.73
CA ALA A 189 5.22 -10.18 27.69
C ALA A 189 4.85 -9.29 28.90
N LEU A 190 4.13 -8.19 28.69
CA LEU A 190 3.64 -7.33 29.78
C LEU A 190 2.64 -8.07 30.67
N ARG A 191 1.79 -8.91 30.07
CA ARG A 191 0.80 -9.74 30.78
C ARG A 191 1.48 -10.85 31.59
N GLU A 192 2.50 -11.50 31.04
CA GLU A 192 3.26 -12.52 31.76
C GLU A 192 4.04 -11.94 32.94
N THR A 193 4.69 -10.78 32.74
CA THR A 193 5.44 -10.09 33.80
C THR A 193 4.52 -9.59 34.92
N THR A 194 3.36 -9.02 34.60
CA THR A 194 2.35 -8.65 35.62
C THR A 194 1.82 -9.86 36.38
N LEU A 195 1.61 -11.00 35.72
CA LEU A 195 1.11 -12.22 36.37
C LEU A 195 2.19 -12.89 37.25
N ALA A 196 3.46 -12.77 36.88
CA ALA A 196 4.58 -13.18 37.72
C ALA A 196 4.72 -12.28 38.97
N LEU A 197 4.65 -10.96 38.79
CA LEU A 197 4.70 -10.00 39.90
C LEU A 197 3.54 -10.19 40.88
N ALA A 198 2.32 -10.38 40.37
CA ALA A 198 1.14 -10.64 41.20
C ALA A 198 1.28 -11.94 42.02
N ARG A 199 1.86 -13.00 41.43
CA ARG A 199 2.17 -14.25 42.15
C ARG A 199 3.20 -14.03 43.26
N GLN A 200 4.26 -13.27 42.98
CA GLN A 200 5.29 -12.95 43.96
C GLN A 200 4.72 -12.12 45.12
N GLN A 201 3.89 -11.11 44.82
CA GLN A 201 3.21 -10.31 45.84
C GLN A 201 2.27 -11.16 46.70
N ARG A 202 1.53 -12.11 46.10
CA ARG A 202 0.67 -13.05 46.85
C ARG A 202 1.48 -13.94 47.79
N LEU A 203 2.61 -14.46 47.34
CA LEU A 203 3.51 -15.27 48.18
C LEU A 203 4.11 -14.45 49.34
N MET A 204 4.46 -13.19 49.10
CA MET A 204 4.97 -12.29 50.16
C MET A 204 3.90 -11.97 51.22
N LEU A 205 2.63 -11.87 50.81
CA LEU A 205 1.48 -11.75 51.72
C LEU A 205 1.26 -13.04 52.52
N GLU A 206 1.28 -14.20 51.86
CA GLU A 206 1.12 -15.52 52.49
C GLU A 206 2.26 -15.84 53.49
N ALA A 207 3.48 -15.39 53.19
CA ALA A 207 4.65 -15.54 54.06
C ALA A 207 4.72 -14.50 55.20
N GLY A 208 3.77 -13.55 55.27
CA GLY A 208 3.72 -12.50 56.30
C GLY A 208 4.84 -11.46 56.20
N ALA A 209 5.58 -11.43 55.08
CA ALA A 209 6.69 -10.51 54.86
C ALA A 209 6.23 -9.11 54.39
N MET A 210 4.98 -8.99 53.92
CA MET A 210 4.31 -7.74 53.55
C MET A 210 2.85 -7.79 53.99
N ASN A 211 2.24 -6.62 54.25
CA ASN A 211 0.80 -6.52 54.48
C ASN A 211 0.05 -6.06 53.21
N ALA A 212 -1.26 -6.32 53.16
CA ALA A 212 -2.09 -5.99 51.97
C ALA A 212 -2.13 -4.49 51.66
N GLN A 213 -1.91 -3.64 52.67
CA GLN A 213 -1.86 -2.20 52.53
C GLN A 213 -0.56 -1.74 51.85
N GLU A 214 0.58 -2.33 52.19
CA GLU A 214 1.88 -2.05 51.55
C GLU A 214 1.90 -2.47 50.09
N VAL A 215 1.29 -3.60 49.75
CA VAL A 215 1.16 -4.06 48.35
C VAL A 215 0.29 -3.10 47.54
N ALA A 216 -0.83 -2.62 48.09
CA ALA A 216 -1.71 -1.66 47.43
C ALA A 216 -1.04 -0.28 47.22
N HIS A 217 -0.10 0.10 48.08
CA HIS A 217 0.66 1.34 47.97
C HIS A 217 1.95 1.20 47.15
N SER A 218 2.26 0.01 46.65
CA SER A 218 3.43 -0.21 45.78
C SER A 218 3.25 0.52 44.44
N ARG A 219 4.22 1.36 44.08
CA ARG A 219 4.22 2.06 42.79
C ARG A 219 4.70 1.10 41.72
N LEU A 220 3.89 0.89 40.69
CA LEU A 220 4.32 0.23 39.46
C LEU A 220 5.36 1.13 38.76
N ALA A 221 6.64 0.77 38.85
CA ALA A 221 7.68 1.39 38.06
C ALA A 221 7.57 0.84 36.63
N ILE A 222 6.81 1.53 35.78
CA ILE A 222 6.82 1.28 34.34
C ILE A 222 8.00 2.08 33.79
N GLU A 223 9.18 1.47 33.74
CA GLU A 223 10.29 2.02 32.95
C GLU A 223 9.96 1.83 31.47
N VAL A 224 9.43 2.89 30.86
CA VAL A 224 9.35 3.00 29.42
C VAL A 224 10.70 3.52 28.94
N GLU A 225 11.58 2.64 28.46
CA GLU A 225 12.72 3.05 27.64
C GLU A 225 12.19 3.63 26.32
N GLY A 226 11.85 4.91 26.34
CA GLY A 226 11.64 5.69 25.13
C GLY A 226 12.99 6.11 24.57
N GLU A 227 13.47 5.42 23.53
CA GLU A 227 14.56 5.93 22.70
C GLU A 227 14.14 7.28 22.12
N ARG A 228 14.72 8.37 22.65
CA ARG A 228 14.64 9.69 22.02
C ARG A 228 15.50 9.64 20.76
N LEU A 229 14.83 9.57 19.62
CA LEU A 229 15.41 9.85 18.31
C LEU A 229 15.92 11.31 18.32
N ASN A 230 17.23 11.49 18.41
CA ASN A 230 17.92 12.72 18.02
C ASN A 230 18.18 12.71 16.51
#